data_AF-A0A2V7YF14-F1
#
_entry.id   AF-A0A2V7YF14-F1
#
_cell.length_a   1.000
_cell.length_b   1.000
_cell.length_c   1.000
_cell.angle_alpha   90.00
_cell.angle_beta   90.00
_cell.angle_gamma   90.00
#
_symmetry.space_group_name_H-M   'P 1'
#
loop_
_entity.id
_entity.type
_entity.pdbx_description
1 polymer ?
#
loop_
_entity_poly.entity_id
_entity_poly.type
_entity_poly.pdbx_seq_one_letter_code
_entity_poly.pdbx_strand_id
1 'polypeptide(L)'
;MSELSLSEIVDRLKGQIEIHRRQEAFHAGQEALHRDRREVHAAELETLTRSVAALEAAASAAVELASRPAPALPAKEPLPDLGKRLTLPRMIDRVLGEKAPGQPFGAAELTAEINQLFRNALRRPVSRRLVSIALRRMSDAGRLQGVRKGRPHYEALYARGERS
;
A
#
# COMPACT_ATOMS: atom_id res chain seq x y z
N MET A 1 -48.63 -73.63 -17.05
CA MET A 1 -48.22 -72.48 -16.22
C MET A 1 -47.87 -73.06 -14.86
N SER A 2 -46.63 -72.95 -14.41
CA SER A 2 -46.25 -73.49 -13.11
C SER A 2 -46.83 -72.61 -12.01
N GLU A 3 -47.68 -73.19 -11.17
CA GLU A 3 -48.15 -72.54 -9.95
C GLU A 3 -46.97 -72.44 -8.98
N LEU A 4 -46.52 -71.22 -8.70
CA LEU A 4 -45.50 -70.99 -7.67
C LEU A 4 -46.04 -71.45 -6.32
N SER A 5 -45.24 -72.23 -5.60
CA SER A 5 -45.55 -72.61 -4.22
C SER A 5 -45.56 -71.37 -3.32
N LEU A 6 -46.34 -71.42 -2.24
CA LEU A 6 -46.43 -70.33 -1.26
C LEU A 6 -45.05 -69.94 -0.69
N SER A 7 -44.16 -70.92 -0.49
CA SER A 7 -42.77 -70.68 -0.06
C SER A 7 -41.98 -69.85 -1.05
N GLU A 8 -42.09 -70.14 -2.36
CA GLU A 8 -41.38 -69.39 -3.40
C GLU A 8 -41.89 -67.95 -3.51
N ILE A 9 -43.19 -67.74 -3.31
CA ILE A 9 -43.79 -66.39 -3.27
C ILE A 9 -43.23 -65.61 -2.08
N VAL A 10 -43.18 -66.23 -0.89
CA VAL A 10 -42.65 -65.59 0.32
C VAL A 10 -41.17 -65.23 0.16
N ASP A 11 -40.36 -66.13 -0.39
CA ASP A 11 -38.93 -65.86 -0.59
C ASP A 11 -38.69 -64.76 -1.64
N ARG A 12 -39.49 -64.72 -2.70
CA ARG A 12 -39.47 -63.62 -3.68
C ARG A 12 -39.82 -62.27 -3.04
N LEU A 13 -40.87 -62.23 -2.22
CA LEU A 13 -41.29 -61.02 -1.51
C LEU A 13 -40.22 -60.55 -0.52
N LYS A 14 -39.60 -61.47 0.25
CA LYS A 14 -38.47 -61.14 1.13
C LYS A 14 -37.30 -60.55 0.34
N GLY A 15 -36.97 -61.12 -0.82
CA GLY A 15 -35.94 -60.58 -1.71
C GLY A 15 -36.26 -59.15 -2.18
N GLN A 16 -37.52 -58.89 -2.56
CA GLN A 16 -37.97 -57.55 -2.95
C GLN A 16 -37.90 -56.55 -1.79
N ILE A 17 -38.31 -56.95 -0.59
CA ILE A 17 -38.22 -56.12 0.62
C ILE A 17 -36.78 -55.73 0.90
N GLU A 18 -35.84 -56.68 0.83
CA GLU A 18 -34.42 -56.40 1.05
C GLU A 18 -33.84 -55.44 0.00
N ILE A 19 -34.25 -55.57 -1.27
CA ILE A 19 -33.85 -54.61 -2.32
C ILE A 19 -34.37 -53.20 -1.99
N HIS A 20 -35.66 -53.07 -1.65
CA HIS A 20 -36.25 -51.78 -1.33
C HIS A 20 -35.64 -51.15 -0.08
N ARG A 21 -35.35 -51.93 0.96
CA ARG A 21 -34.65 -51.46 2.17
C ARG A 21 -33.26 -50.91 1.86
N ARG A 22 -32.50 -51.61 1.01
CA ARG A 22 -31.18 -51.12 0.56
C ARG A 22 -31.29 -49.82 -0.22
N GLN A 23 -32.31 -49.71 -1.07
CA GLN A 23 -32.55 -48.51 -1.87
C GLN A 23 -32.96 -47.32 -0.99
N GLU A 24 -33.84 -47.53 -0.01
CA GLU A 24 -34.24 -46.51 0.96
C GLU A 24 -33.03 -46.02 1.77
N ALA A 25 -32.19 -46.93 2.28
CA ALA A 25 -30.98 -46.57 3.00
C ALA A 25 -29.99 -45.77 2.12
N PHE A 26 -29.85 -46.13 0.84
CA PHE A 26 -29.02 -45.38 -0.11
C PHE A 26 -29.54 -43.95 -0.32
N HIS A 27 -30.85 -43.79 -0.56
CA HIS A 27 -31.45 -42.47 -0.75
C HIS A 27 -31.39 -41.62 0.53
N ALA A 28 -31.66 -42.20 1.69
CA ALA A 28 -31.52 -41.51 2.97
C ALA A 28 -30.08 -41.00 3.18
N GLY A 29 -29.07 -41.79 2.81
CA GLY A 29 -27.67 -41.38 2.82
C GLY A 29 -27.37 -40.22 1.86
N GLN A 30 -27.91 -40.27 0.63
CA GLN A 30 -27.76 -39.18 -0.34
C GLN A 30 -28.43 -37.89 0.14
N GLU A 31 -29.63 -37.98 0.73
CA GLU A 31 -30.32 -36.81 1.28
C GLU A 31 -29.53 -36.14 2.40
N ALA A 32 -28.91 -36.94 3.30
CA ALA A 32 -28.03 -36.40 4.33
C ALA A 32 -26.86 -35.61 3.70
N LEU A 33 -26.15 -36.21 2.74
CA LEU A 33 -25.07 -35.52 2.02
C LEU A 33 -25.53 -34.24 1.30
N HIS A 34 -26.75 -34.25 0.73
CA HIS A 34 -27.31 -33.07 0.08
C HIS A 34 -27.75 -32.00 1.09
N ARG A 35 -28.17 -32.37 2.30
CA ARG A 35 -28.42 -31.40 3.39
C ARG A 35 -27.10 -30.76 3.81
N ASP A 36 -26.08 -31.56 4.10
CA ASP A 36 -24.76 -31.07 4.51
C ASP A 36 -24.15 -30.12 3.48
N ARG A 37 -24.20 -30.50 2.19
CA ARG A 37 -23.71 -29.63 1.09
C ARG A 37 -24.48 -28.32 0.99
N ARG A 38 -25.79 -28.34 1.20
CA ARG A 38 -26.60 -27.11 1.19
C ARG A 38 -26.23 -26.20 2.36
N GLU A 39 -25.96 -26.75 3.53
CA GLU A 39 -25.52 -25.97 4.69
C GLU A 39 -24.16 -25.30 4.44
N VAL A 40 -23.20 -26.05 3.89
CA VAL A 40 -21.89 -25.49 3.51
C VAL A 40 -22.04 -24.36 2.49
N HIS A 41 -22.78 -24.60 1.41
CA HIS A 41 -23.00 -23.57 0.39
C HIS A 41 -23.76 -22.35 0.91
N ALA A 42 -24.72 -22.54 1.82
CA ALA A 42 -25.44 -21.42 2.44
C ALA A 42 -24.49 -20.56 3.28
N ALA A 43 -23.59 -21.17 4.07
CA ALA A 43 -22.60 -20.47 4.86
C ALA A 43 -21.55 -19.74 4.00
N GLU A 44 -21.10 -20.37 2.90
CA GLU A 44 -20.21 -19.75 1.92
C GLU A 44 -20.89 -18.54 1.27
N LEU A 45 -22.14 -18.69 0.85
CA LEU A 45 -22.92 -17.62 0.23
C LEU A 45 -23.09 -16.44 1.19
N GLU A 46 -23.46 -16.68 2.45
CA GLU A 46 -23.57 -15.63 3.47
C GLU A 46 -22.23 -14.89 3.68
N THR A 47 -21.12 -15.62 3.69
CA THR A 47 -19.78 -15.04 3.84
C THR A 47 -19.41 -14.17 2.64
N LEU A 48 -19.69 -14.63 1.42
CA LEU A 48 -19.45 -13.87 0.20
C LEU A 48 -20.32 -12.62 0.13
N THR A 49 -21.61 -12.73 0.44
CA THR A 49 -22.53 -11.59 0.47
C THR A 49 -22.07 -10.52 1.46
N ARG A 50 -21.67 -10.91 2.67
CA ARG A 50 -21.12 -9.96 3.66
C ARG A 50 -19.84 -9.29 3.16
N SER A 51 -18.96 -10.04 2.52
CA SER A 51 -17.69 -9.53 1.99
C SER A 51 -17.91 -8.52 0.87
N VAL A 52 -18.85 -8.80 -0.06
CA VAL A 52 -19.22 -7.86 -1.13
C VAL A 52 -19.79 -6.57 -0.55
N ALA A 53 -20.75 -6.66 0.38
CA ALA A 53 -21.33 -5.47 1.00
C ALA A 53 -20.27 -4.60 1.72
N ALA A 54 -19.30 -5.24 2.41
CA ALA A 54 -18.20 -4.54 3.05
C ALA A 54 -17.27 -3.84 2.04
N LEU A 55 -16.97 -4.50 0.91
CA LEU A 55 -16.15 -3.94 -0.16
C LEU A 55 -16.83 -2.77 -0.85
N GLU A 56 -18.13 -2.86 -1.12
CA GLU A 56 -18.91 -1.77 -1.70
C GLU A 56 -18.91 -0.55 -0.78
N ALA A 57 -19.14 -0.74 0.53
CA ALA A 57 -19.08 0.33 1.52
C ALA A 57 -17.69 0.99 1.59
N ALA A 58 -16.61 0.17 1.57
CA ALA A 58 -15.24 0.67 1.57
C ALA A 58 -14.91 1.45 0.28
N ALA A 59 -15.38 0.98 -0.88
CA ALA A 59 -15.21 1.65 -2.15
C ALA A 59 -15.91 3.02 -2.15
N SER A 60 -17.16 3.10 -1.67
CA SER A 60 -17.86 4.38 -1.52
C SER A 60 -17.10 5.34 -0.59
N ALA A 61 -16.61 4.87 0.56
CA ALA A 61 -15.82 5.69 1.47
C ALA A 61 -14.51 6.19 0.83
N ALA A 62 -13.84 5.37 0.02
CA ALA A 62 -12.64 5.77 -0.70
C ALA A 62 -12.93 6.86 -1.74
N VAL A 63 -14.07 6.76 -2.45
CA VAL A 63 -14.53 7.81 -3.38
C VAL A 63 -14.77 9.12 -2.63
N GLU A 64 -15.49 9.11 -1.51
CA GLU A 64 -15.73 10.31 -0.70
C GLU A 64 -14.42 10.95 -0.21
N LEU A 65 -13.45 10.14 0.23
CA LEU A 65 -12.14 10.63 0.63
C LEU A 65 -11.36 11.23 -0.54
N ALA A 66 -11.44 10.64 -1.73
CA ALA A 66 -10.78 11.14 -2.92
C ALA A 66 -11.42 12.43 -3.45
N SER A 67 -12.73 12.59 -3.26
CA SER A 67 -13.48 13.80 -3.62
C SER A 67 -13.30 14.95 -2.63
N ARG A 68 -12.76 14.68 -1.43
CA ARG A 68 -12.51 15.72 -0.43
C ARG A 68 -11.48 16.71 -0.98
N PRO A 69 -11.79 18.02 -1.01
CA PRO A 69 -10.80 19.03 -1.39
C PRO A 69 -9.62 18.94 -0.42
N ALA A 70 -8.41 18.78 -0.98
CA ALA A 70 -7.20 18.82 -0.19
C ALA A 70 -7.15 20.15 0.59
N PRO A 71 -6.76 20.14 1.88
CA PRO A 71 -6.52 21.39 2.59
C PRO A 71 -5.54 22.21 1.77
N ALA A 72 -5.91 23.47 1.50
CA ALA A 72 -5.03 24.39 0.80
C ALA A 72 -3.72 24.44 1.58
N LEU A 73 -2.64 23.93 0.96
CA LEU A 73 -1.30 24.18 1.47
C LEU A 73 -1.17 25.71 1.59
N PRO A 74 -0.62 26.24 2.72
CA PRO A 74 -0.33 27.65 2.80
C PRO A 74 0.44 28.03 1.53
N ALA A 75 -0.09 28.99 0.77
CA ALA A 75 0.53 29.42 -0.46
C ALA A 75 1.98 29.73 -0.14
N LYS A 76 2.91 28.93 -0.69
CA LYS A 76 4.34 29.26 -0.60
C LYS A 76 4.46 30.66 -1.18
N GLU A 77 4.89 31.60 -0.35
CA GLU A 77 5.10 32.97 -0.75
C GLU A 77 5.79 32.97 -2.11
N PRO A 78 5.25 33.70 -3.11
CA PRO A 78 5.88 33.76 -4.42
C PRO A 78 7.34 34.14 -4.19
N LEU A 79 8.25 33.30 -4.70
CA LEU A 79 9.69 33.58 -4.64
C LEU A 79 9.86 35.03 -5.08
N PRO A 80 10.42 35.92 -4.23
CA PRO A 80 10.69 37.29 -4.65
C PRO A 80 11.51 37.22 -5.93
N ASP A 81 11.28 38.15 -6.86
CA ASP A 81 11.95 38.18 -8.16
C ASP A 81 13.47 38.24 -7.94
N LEU A 82 14.10 37.06 -7.99
CA LEU A 82 15.50 36.85 -7.66
C LEU A 82 16.31 37.25 -8.87
N GLY A 83 16.49 38.58 -9.00
CA GLY A 83 17.26 39.23 -10.03
C GLY A 83 18.46 38.41 -10.51
N LYS A 84 18.52 38.24 -11.82
CA LYS A 84 19.60 37.68 -12.66
C LYS A 84 20.75 37.00 -11.89
N ARG A 85 20.61 35.66 -11.77
CA ARG A 85 21.61 34.61 -11.41
C ARG A 85 21.65 34.19 -9.94
N LEU A 86 20.69 33.35 -9.54
CA LEU A 86 20.83 32.48 -8.37
C LEU A 86 22.01 31.51 -8.58
N THR A 87 23.03 31.62 -7.74
CA THR A 87 24.15 30.68 -7.70
C THR A 87 23.82 29.49 -6.79
N LEU A 88 24.39 28.32 -7.08
CA LEU A 88 24.16 27.10 -6.30
C LEU A 88 24.35 27.29 -4.78
N PRO A 89 25.38 28.01 -4.28
CA PRO A 89 25.52 28.27 -2.84
C PRO A 89 24.36 29.06 -2.24
N ARG A 90 23.79 30.03 -2.98
CA ARG A 90 22.63 30.81 -2.53
C ARG A 90 21.35 29.97 -2.49
N MET A 91 21.17 29.07 -3.47
CA MET A 91 20.05 28.12 -3.46
C MET A 91 20.14 27.21 -2.23
N ILE A 92 21.34 26.67 -1.96
CA ILE A 92 21.60 25.84 -0.78
C ILE A 92 21.32 26.64 0.51
N ASP A 93 21.86 27.85 0.64
CA ASP A 93 21.63 28.70 1.82
C ASP A 93 20.14 28.98 2.06
N ARG A 94 19.33 29.14 1.01
CA ARG A 94 17.88 29.35 1.15
C ARG A 94 17.18 28.11 1.66
N VAL A 95 17.44 26.94 1.06
CA VAL A 95 16.83 25.68 1.49
C VAL A 95 17.22 25.35 2.93
N LEU A 96 18.48 25.62 3.30
CA LEU A 96 18.95 25.48 4.68
C LEU A 96 18.39 26.54 5.64
N GLY A 97 17.92 27.67 5.12
CA GLY A 97 17.20 28.69 5.87
C GLY A 97 15.84 28.22 6.37
N GLU A 98 15.18 27.34 5.60
CA GLU A 98 13.86 26.78 5.90
C GLU A 98 13.92 25.51 6.77
N LYS A 99 15.09 24.84 6.84
CA LYS A 99 15.30 23.68 7.73
C LYS A 99 15.58 24.10 9.18
N ALA A 100 15.07 23.30 10.12
CA ALA A 100 15.31 23.50 11.54
C ALA A 100 16.81 23.34 11.90
N PRO A 101 17.34 24.13 12.85
CA PRO A 101 18.70 23.94 13.34
C PRO A 101 18.87 22.53 13.92
N GLY A 102 20.02 21.89 13.65
CA GLY A 102 20.31 20.54 14.13
C GLY A 102 19.69 19.37 13.34
N GLN A 103 18.76 19.61 12.41
CA GLN A 103 18.24 18.54 11.56
C GLN A 103 19.32 18.03 10.60
N PRO A 104 19.67 16.72 10.61
CA PRO A 104 20.65 16.18 9.68
C PRO A 104 20.04 16.08 8.28
N PHE A 105 20.78 16.51 7.27
CA PHE A 105 20.37 16.43 5.86
C PHE A 105 21.50 15.87 4.99
N GLY A 106 21.09 15.19 3.93
CA GLY A 106 21.96 14.59 2.93
C GLY A 106 22.00 15.38 1.62
N ALA A 107 22.98 15.08 0.76
CA ALA A 107 23.07 15.69 -0.56
C ALA A 107 21.90 15.29 -1.45
N ALA A 108 21.37 14.06 -1.33
CA ALA A 108 20.23 13.60 -2.12
C ALA A 108 18.95 14.40 -1.81
N GLU A 109 18.59 14.48 -0.53
CA GLU A 109 17.42 15.21 -0.03
C GLU A 109 17.48 16.68 -0.45
N LEU A 110 18.61 17.34 -0.19
CA LEU A 110 18.77 18.76 -0.54
C LEU A 110 18.71 19.00 -2.05
N THR A 111 19.18 18.05 -2.87
CA THR A 111 19.06 18.14 -4.33
C THR A 111 17.60 18.07 -4.77
N ALA A 112 16.80 17.18 -4.18
CA ALA A 112 15.39 17.06 -4.49
C ALA A 112 14.63 18.34 -4.14
N GLU A 113 14.88 18.90 -2.95
CA GLU A 113 14.25 20.15 -2.50
C GLU A 113 14.64 21.34 -3.39
N ILE A 114 15.92 21.49 -3.74
CA ILE A 114 16.38 22.57 -4.64
C ILE A 114 15.69 22.45 -6.00
N ASN A 115 15.62 21.25 -6.58
CA ASN A 115 14.99 21.05 -7.88
C ASN A 115 13.47 21.25 -7.84
N GLN A 116 12.83 20.99 -6.69
CA GLN A 116 11.41 21.25 -6.50
C GLN A 116 11.12 22.75 -6.35
N LEU A 117 11.90 23.45 -5.51
CA LEU A 117 11.70 24.87 -5.20
C LEU A 117 12.09 25.78 -6.37
N PHE A 118 13.19 25.47 -7.06
CA PHE A 118 13.73 26.30 -8.13
C PHE A 118 13.45 25.75 -9.54
N ARG A 119 12.47 24.84 -9.68
CA ARG A 119 12.13 24.19 -10.96
C ARG A 119 11.94 25.18 -12.11
N ASN A 120 11.30 26.32 -11.83
CA ASN A 120 10.98 27.34 -12.82
C ASN A 120 12.17 28.28 -13.13
N ALA A 121 13.13 28.39 -12.22
CA ALA A 121 14.32 29.25 -12.37
C ALA A 121 15.52 28.50 -12.99
N LEU A 122 15.53 27.17 -12.90
CA LEU A 122 16.60 26.31 -13.38
C LEU A 122 16.35 25.85 -14.82
N ARG A 123 17.28 26.14 -15.74
CA ARG A 123 17.25 25.56 -17.10
C ARG A 123 17.49 24.05 -17.11
N ARG A 124 18.21 23.53 -16.12
CA ARG A 124 18.53 22.11 -15.95
C ARG A 124 18.52 21.77 -14.45
N PRO A 125 18.07 20.56 -14.06
CA PRO A 125 18.11 20.15 -12.67
C PRO A 125 19.55 20.13 -12.15
N VAL A 126 19.71 20.55 -10.90
CA VAL A 126 20.99 20.48 -10.19
C VAL A 126 21.32 19.01 -9.92
N SER A 127 22.56 18.63 -10.19
CA SER A 127 23.03 17.27 -9.93
C SER A 127 23.46 17.09 -8.48
N ARG A 128 23.20 15.90 -7.93
CA ARG A 128 23.60 15.51 -6.56
C ARG A 128 25.10 15.69 -6.30
N ARG A 129 25.93 15.45 -7.33
CA ARG A 129 27.39 15.60 -7.25
C ARG A 129 27.79 17.06 -6.97
N LEU A 130 27.16 18.02 -7.63
CA LEU A 130 27.45 19.45 -7.41
C LEU A 130 27.04 19.91 -6.02
N VAL A 131 25.87 19.45 -5.55
CA VAL A 131 25.40 19.73 -4.18
C VAL A 131 26.37 19.14 -3.15
N SER A 132 26.80 17.90 -3.34
CA SER A 132 27.78 17.25 -2.44
C SER A 132 29.10 18.03 -2.36
N ILE A 133 29.62 18.51 -3.50
CA ILE A 133 30.84 19.34 -3.53
C ILE A 133 30.62 20.67 -2.80
N ALA A 134 29.47 21.32 -3.01
CA ALA A 134 29.15 22.58 -2.34
C ALA A 134 28.99 22.40 -0.83
N LEU A 135 28.31 21.35 -0.38
CA LEU A 135 28.16 21.02 1.04
C LEU A 135 29.50 20.75 1.72
N ARG A 136 30.40 20.00 1.06
CA ARG A 136 31.76 19.79 1.56
C ARG A 136 32.49 21.13 1.73
N ARG A 137 32.48 22.00 0.71
CA ARG A 137 33.11 23.34 0.79
C ARG A 137 32.51 24.21 1.89
N MET A 138 31.20 24.15 2.11
CA MET A 138 30.54 24.91 3.18
C MET A 138 30.88 24.35 4.57
N SER A 139 31.06 23.04 4.69
CA SER A 139 31.56 22.40 5.91
C SER A 139 33.02 22.79 6.18
N ASP A 140 33.88 22.77 5.16
CA ASP A 140 35.29 23.17 5.27
C ASP A 140 35.41 24.66 5.67
N ALA A 141 34.48 25.50 5.22
CA ALA A 141 34.36 26.90 5.61
C ALA A 141 33.70 27.12 7.00
N GLY A 142 33.41 26.05 7.75
CA GLY A 142 32.81 26.12 9.09
C GLY A 142 31.32 26.52 9.13
N ARG A 143 30.65 26.60 7.98
CA ARG A 143 29.23 26.98 7.91
C ARG A 143 28.27 25.83 8.23
N LEU A 144 28.75 24.60 8.14
CA LEU A 144 28.00 23.37 8.40
C LEU A 144 28.80 22.45 9.32
N GLN A 145 28.09 21.72 10.17
CA GLN A 145 28.68 20.70 11.03
C GLN A 145 28.51 19.33 10.38
N GLY A 146 29.61 18.58 10.26
CA GLY A 146 29.57 17.20 9.76
C GLY A 146 29.03 16.26 10.83
N VAL A 147 27.81 15.76 10.65
CA VAL A 147 27.18 14.80 11.57
C VAL A 147 27.68 13.39 11.29
N ARG A 148 27.87 13.04 10.01
CA ARG A 148 28.33 11.71 9.60
C ARG A 148 29.22 11.81 8.36
N LYS A 149 30.42 11.23 8.45
CA LYS A 149 31.32 11.09 7.31
C LYS A 149 30.71 10.13 6.28
N GLY A 150 30.71 10.53 5.01
CA GLY A 150 30.27 9.70 3.90
C GLY A 150 31.13 8.43 3.76
N ARG A 151 30.49 7.30 3.44
CA ARG A 151 31.09 5.99 3.13
C ARG A 151 30.69 5.57 1.70
N PRO A 152 31.33 4.57 1.08
CA PRO A 152 31.05 4.18 -0.31
C PRO A 152 29.56 3.97 -0.65
N HIS A 153 28.75 3.51 0.31
CA HIS A 153 27.29 3.31 0.15
C HIS A 153 26.42 4.26 0.98
N TYR A 154 27.02 5.21 1.72
CA TYR A 154 26.28 6.12 2.60
C TYR A 154 26.71 7.56 2.33
N GLU A 155 25.75 8.43 2.09
CA GLU A 155 26.08 9.85 1.92
C GLU A 155 26.55 10.49 3.22
N ALA A 156 27.34 11.57 3.07
CA ALA A 156 27.70 12.41 4.19
C ALA A 156 26.46 13.17 4.67
N LEU A 157 26.25 13.20 5.98
CA LEU A 157 25.19 13.98 6.61
C LEU A 157 25.80 15.22 7.25
N TYR A 158 25.14 16.35 7.01
CA TYR A 158 25.50 17.63 7.58
C TYR A 158 24.32 18.15 8.38
N ALA A 159 24.61 18.95 9.39
CA ALA A 159 23.62 19.75 10.09
C ALA A 159 24.05 21.22 10.02
N ARG A 160 23.05 22.09 10.06
CA ARG A 160 23.30 23.53 10.23
C ARG A 160 23.79 23.73 11.66
N GLY A 161 25.01 24.28 11.81
CA GLY A 161 25.52 24.67 13.12
C GLY A 161 24.65 25.78 13.70
N GLU A 162 24.36 25.71 14.99
CA GLU A 162 23.79 26.84 15.73
C GLU A 162 24.76 28.02 15.55
N ARG A 163 24.28 29.11 14.95
CA ARG A 163 25.04 30.36 14.96
C ARG A 163 25.09 30.82 16.43
N SER A 164 26.25 30.69 17.07
CA SER A 164 26.64 31.63 18.12
C SER A 164 26.98 32.97 17.48
#